data_AF-A0A1S1RI18-F1
#
_entry.id   AF-A0A1S1RI18-F1
#
_cell.length_a   1.000
_cell.length_b   1.000
_cell.length_c   1.000
_cell.angle_alpha   90.00
_cell.angle_beta   90.00
_cell.angle_gamma   90.00
#
_symmetry.space_group_name_H-M   'P 1'
#
loop_
_entity.id
_entity.type
_entity.pdbx_description
1 polymer ?
#
loop_
_entity_poly.entity_id
_entity_poly.type
_entity_poly.pdbx_seq_one_letter_code
_entity_poly.pdbx_strand_id
1 'polypeptide(L)'
;MDIPPSSPARPGAPLPAAAIDAAVRALDVNDGRRSIGPDEALALRVVKVAEECGEASAALIGLRGQNPRKGLSSEQHLVDELLDVALSALVAAASVTDDWADRFAAHVTARTSRLIAAVDGGAPGDAALGGAASGAGAAAD
;
A
#
# COMPACT_ATOMS: atom_id res chain seq x y z
N MET A 1 20.10 15.68 14.08
CA MET A 1 19.17 14.55 13.82
C MET A 1 19.82 13.79 12.68
N ASP A 2 20.53 12.70 12.98
CA ASP A 2 21.30 11.96 11.97
C ASP A 2 20.34 11.20 11.06
N ILE A 3 20.42 11.46 9.76
CA ILE A 3 19.70 10.70 8.73
C ILE A 3 20.47 9.38 8.59
N PRO A 4 19.84 8.21 8.86
CA PRO A 4 20.53 6.94 8.66
C PRO A 4 20.91 6.80 7.18
N PRO A 5 22.08 6.20 6.87
CA PRO A 5 22.50 6.01 5.49
C PRO A 5 21.47 5.16 4.74
N SER A 6 21.17 5.55 3.50
CA SER A 6 20.27 4.81 2.62
C SER A 6 20.82 3.40 2.39
N SER A 7 20.06 2.39 2.83
CA SER A 7 20.37 0.99 2.52
C SER A 7 20.50 0.81 0.99
N PRO A 8 21.50 0.06 0.50
CA PRO A 8 21.64 -0.17 -0.93
C PRO A 8 20.37 -0.84 -1.47
N ALA A 9 19.92 -0.38 -2.63
CA ALA A 9 18.75 -0.93 -3.30
C ALA A 9 18.97 -2.42 -3.59
N ARG A 10 18.27 -3.28 -2.86
CA ARG A 10 18.23 -4.71 -3.16
C ARG A 10 17.52 -4.88 -4.51
N PRO A 11 18.03 -5.68 -5.46
CA PRO A 11 17.29 -6.00 -6.67
C PRO A 11 15.89 -6.48 -6.28
N GLY A 12 14.86 -5.85 -6.83
CA GLY A 12 13.48 -6.25 -6.55
C GLY A 12 13.23 -7.66 -7.06
N ALA A 13 12.60 -8.50 -6.23
CA ALA A 13 12.08 -9.77 -6.71
C ALA A 13 11.02 -9.50 -7.79
N PRO A 14 11.00 -10.26 -8.89
CA PRO A 14 9.94 -10.10 -9.89
C PRO A 14 8.58 -10.45 -9.25
N LEU A 15 7.53 -9.78 -9.72
CA LEU A 15 6.16 -10.08 -9.31
C LEU A 15 5.86 -11.56 -9.65
N PRO A 16 5.35 -12.37 -8.71
CA PRO A 16 5.07 -13.79 -8.94
C PRO A 16 3.75 -13.98 -9.71
N ALA A 17 3.65 -13.40 -10.91
CA ALA A 17 2.40 -13.35 -11.68
C ALA A 17 1.81 -14.75 -11.94
N ALA A 18 2.64 -15.70 -12.37
CA ALA A 18 2.22 -17.07 -12.61
C ALA A 18 1.63 -17.77 -11.38
N ALA A 19 2.08 -17.41 -10.17
CA ALA A 19 1.54 -17.96 -8.92
C ALA A 19 0.17 -17.38 -8.59
N ILE A 20 -0.04 -16.09 -8.83
CA ILE A 20 -1.34 -15.43 -8.66
C ILE A 20 -2.34 -15.99 -9.69
N ASP A 21 -1.93 -16.16 -10.95
CA ASP A 21 -2.79 -16.80 -11.96
C ASP A 21 -3.13 -18.25 -11.58
N ALA A 22 -2.19 -18.97 -10.96
CA ALA A 22 -2.44 -20.31 -10.45
C ALA A 22 -3.44 -20.31 -9.29
N ALA A 23 -3.40 -19.30 -8.42
CA ALA A 23 -4.38 -19.13 -7.35
C ALA A 23 -5.78 -18.87 -7.91
N VAL A 24 -5.92 -18.00 -8.93
CA VAL A 24 -7.20 -17.76 -9.61
C VAL A 24 -7.76 -19.06 -10.19
N ARG A 25 -6.94 -19.82 -10.94
CA ARG A 25 -7.37 -21.12 -11.49
C ARG A 25 -7.80 -22.11 -10.41
N ALA A 26 -7.10 -22.14 -9.27
CA ALA A 26 -7.45 -23.01 -8.16
C ALA A 26 -8.80 -22.62 -7.53
N LEU A 27 -9.07 -21.31 -7.40
CA LEU A 27 -10.35 -20.79 -6.92
C LEU A 27 -11.48 -21.09 -7.90
N ASP A 28 -11.29 -20.88 -9.20
CA ASP A 28 -12.30 -21.21 -10.23
C ASP A 28 -12.70 -22.70 -10.18
N VAL A 29 -11.72 -23.59 -9.97
CA VAL A 29 -11.98 -25.03 -9.78
C VAL A 29 -12.79 -25.28 -8.51
N ASN A 30 -12.47 -24.59 -7.41
CA ASN A 30 -13.23 -24.71 -6.17
C ASN A 30 -14.67 -24.20 -6.33
N ASP A 31 -14.85 -23.05 -6.97
CA ASP A 31 -16.15 -22.43 -7.20
C ASP A 31 -17.04 -23.33 -8.05
N GLY A 32 -16.49 -23.97 -9.09
CA GLY A 32 -17.18 -25.00 -9.86
C GLY A 32 -17.64 -26.20 -9.00
N ARG A 33 -16.81 -26.66 -8.04
CA ARG A 33 -17.19 -27.72 -7.09
C ARG A 33 -18.28 -27.27 -6.11
N ARG A 34 -18.37 -25.97 -5.83
CA ARG A 34 -19.37 -25.37 -4.93
C ARG A 34 -20.60 -24.85 -5.65
N SER A 35 -20.67 -24.99 -6.97
CA SER A 35 -21.76 -24.43 -7.80
C SER A 35 -21.93 -22.91 -7.63
N ILE A 36 -20.81 -22.20 -7.39
CA ILE A 36 -20.78 -20.73 -7.27
C ILE A 36 -20.64 -20.15 -8.69
N GLY A 37 -21.52 -19.21 -9.03
CA GLY A 37 -21.48 -18.53 -10.34
C GLY A 37 -20.36 -17.48 -10.43
N PRO A 38 -19.98 -17.03 -11.65
CA PRO A 38 -18.87 -16.11 -11.85
C PRO A 38 -19.02 -14.76 -11.13
N ASP A 39 -20.23 -14.18 -11.13
CA ASP A 39 -20.49 -12.89 -10.45
C ASP A 39 -20.36 -13.02 -8.92
N GLU A 40 -20.87 -14.12 -8.37
CA GLU A 40 -20.75 -14.41 -6.93
C GLU A 40 -19.31 -14.73 -6.54
N ALA A 41 -18.59 -15.50 -7.36
CA ALA A 41 -17.17 -15.80 -7.16
C ALA A 41 -16.32 -14.52 -7.11
N LEU A 42 -16.54 -13.59 -8.05
CA LEU A 42 -15.88 -12.29 -8.03
C LEU A 42 -16.24 -11.49 -6.77
N ALA A 43 -17.52 -11.45 -6.39
CA ALA A 43 -17.95 -10.76 -5.18
C ALA A 43 -17.26 -11.33 -3.93
N LEU A 44 -17.15 -12.66 -3.81
CA LEU A 44 -16.46 -13.33 -2.70
C LEU A 44 -14.96 -12.98 -2.66
N ARG A 45 -14.29 -12.92 -3.82
CA ARG A 45 -12.87 -12.51 -3.89
C ARG A 45 -12.66 -11.06 -3.47
N VAL A 46 -13.60 -10.16 -3.81
CA VAL A 46 -13.57 -8.77 -3.33
C VAL A 46 -13.86 -8.68 -1.83
N VAL A 47 -14.82 -9.45 -1.30
CA VAL A 47 -15.11 -9.52 0.14
C VAL A 47 -13.90 -10.02 0.93
N LYS A 48 -13.13 -10.97 0.39
CA LYS A 48 -11.89 -11.47 1.02
C LYS A 48 -10.88 -10.35 1.30
N VAL A 49 -10.82 -9.31 0.47
CA VAL A 49 -9.95 -8.14 0.73
C VAL A 49 -10.33 -7.43 2.03
N ALA A 50 -11.62 -7.32 2.32
CA ALA A 50 -12.09 -6.69 3.56
C ALA A 50 -11.82 -7.57 4.78
N GLU A 51 -11.92 -8.90 4.63
CA GLU A 51 -11.56 -9.87 5.66
C GLU A 51 -10.09 -9.72 6.07
N GLU A 52 -9.16 -9.79 5.11
CA GLU A 52 -7.71 -9.64 5.39
C GLU A 52 -7.37 -8.25 5.96
N CYS A 53 -8.08 -7.20 5.55
CA CYS A 53 -7.90 -5.86 6.11
C CYS A 53 -8.26 -5.82 7.61
N GLY A 54 -9.27 -6.59 8.00
CA GLY A 54 -9.63 -6.80 9.40
C GLY A 54 -8.54 -7.54 10.18
N GLU A 55 -7.91 -8.53 9.57
CA GLU A 55 -6.81 -9.30 10.19
C GLU A 55 -5.55 -8.44 10.37
N ALA A 56 -5.14 -7.69 9.35
CA ALA A 56 -4.04 -6.71 9.45
C ALA A 56 -4.32 -5.66 10.54
N SER A 57 -5.56 -5.17 10.64
CA SER A 57 -5.97 -4.26 11.71
C SER A 57 -5.86 -4.91 13.09
N ALA A 58 -6.25 -6.18 13.21
CA ALA A 58 -6.13 -6.93 14.46
C ALA A 58 -4.66 -7.17 14.85
N ALA A 59 -3.80 -7.48 13.89
CA ALA A 59 -2.36 -7.65 14.11
C ALA A 59 -1.71 -6.34 14.57
N LEU A 60 -2.06 -5.20 13.98
CA LEU A 60 -1.57 -3.89 14.44
C LEU A 60 -2.02 -3.57 15.88
N ILE A 61 -3.28 -3.84 16.20
CA ILE A 61 -3.81 -3.66 17.56
C ILE A 61 -3.08 -4.54 18.56
N GLY A 62 -2.83 -5.81 18.18
CA GLY A 62 -2.06 -6.76 18.98
C GLY A 62 -0.61 -6.32 19.17
N LEU A 63 0.04 -5.83 18.12
CA LEU A 63 1.42 -5.33 18.14
C LEU A 63 1.55 -4.13 19.10
N ARG A 64 0.56 -3.25 19.14
CA ARG A 64 0.54 -2.08 20.04
C ARG A 64 0.04 -2.41 21.45
N GLY A 65 -0.42 -3.64 21.71
CA GLY A 65 -1.03 -4.03 22.99
C GLY A 65 -2.27 -3.21 23.37
N GLN A 66 -2.95 -2.57 22.40
CA GLN A 66 -4.02 -1.61 22.68
C GLN A 66 -5.32 -2.24 23.16
N ASN A 67 -5.55 -3.51 22.83
CA ASN A 67 -6.74 -4.23 23.25
C ASN A 67 -6.41 -5.23 24.37
N PRO A 68 -6.73 -4.93 25.64
CA PRO A 68 -6.38 -5.79 26.78
C PRO A 68 -7.11 -7.14 26.77
N ARG A 69 -8.08 -7.36 25.86
CA ARG A 69 -8.79 -8.64 25.67
C ARG A 69 -8.18 -9.52 24.57
N LYS A 70 -7.15 -9.06 23.87
CA LYS A 70 -6.45 -9.81 22.81
C LYS A 70 -4.97 -10.02 23.19
N GLY A 71 -4.36 -11.05 22.61
CA GLY A 71 -2.93 -11.32 22.77
C GLY A 71 -2.06 -10.27 22.06
N LEU A 72 -0.76 -10.31 22.36
CA LEU A 72 0.25 -9.51 21.66
C LEU A 72 0.58 -10.13 20.30
N SER A 73 0.77 -9.29 19.28
CA SER A 73 1.24 -9.68 17.95
C SER A 73 2.68 -9.22 17.73
N SER A 74 3.38 -9.83 16.77
CA SER A 74 4.71 -9.42 16.35
C SER A 74 4.65 -8.50 15.14
N GLU A 75 5.75 -7.78 14.88
CA GLU A 75 5.89 -6.99 13.65
C GLU A 75 5.84 -7.87 12.40
N GLN A 76 6.42 -9.07 12.47
CA GLN A 76 6.37 -10.04 11.37
C GLN A 76 4.93 -10.44 11.06
N HIS A 77 4.12 -10.71 12.09
CA HIS A 77 2.72 -11.06 11.90
C HIS A 77 1.96 -9.93 11.19
N LEU A 78 2.17 -8.67 11.59
CA LEU A 78 1.58 -7.53 10.88
C LEU A 78 2.01 -7.46 9.41
N VAL A 79 3.29 -7.72 9.11
CA VAL A 79 3.77 -7.75 7.72
C VAL A 79 3.09 -8.86 6.92
N ASP A 80 2.95 -10.06 7.49
CA ASP A 80 2.29 -11.18 6.82
C ASP A 80 0.83 -10.84 6.48
N GLU A 81 0.07 -10.29 7.43
CA GLU A 81 -1.33 -9.88 7.19
C GLU A 81 -1.45 -8.76 6.13
N LEU A 82 -0.51 -7.81 6.10
CA LEU A 82 -0.49 -6.77 5.05
C LEU A 82 -0.20 -7.36 3.67
N LEU A 83 0.61 -8.44 3.60
CA LEU A 83 0.87 -9.16 2.36
C LEU A 83 -0.34 -9.98 1.93
N ASP A 84 -1.11 -10.54 2.87
CA ASP A 84 -2.36 -11.26 2.58
C ASP A 84 -3.45 -10.34 2.03
N VAL A 85 -3.54 -9.09 2.52
CA VAL A 85 -4.37 -8.04 1.91
C VAL A 85 -3.95 -7.78 0.46
N ALA A 86 -2.64 -7.60 0.22
CA ALA A 86 -2.13 -7.34 -1.12
C ALA A 86 -2.39 -8.52 -2.06
N LEU A 87 -2.16 -9.75 -1.62
CA LEU A 87 -2.42 -10.97 -2.37
C LEU A 87 -3.90 -11.08 -2.73
N SER A 88 -4.80 -10.88 -1.77
CA SER A 88 -6.24 -10.93 -1.99
C SER A 88 -6.71 -9.90 -3.03
N ALA A 89 -6.18 -8.69 -2.97
CA ALA A 89 -6.48 -7.65 -3.95
C ALA A 89 -5.96 -8.01 -5.37
N LEU A 90 -4.75 -8.57 -5.47
CA LEU A 90 -4.18 -8.98 -6.75
C LEU A 90 -4.92 -10.18 -7.35
N VAL A 91 -5.33 -11.16 -6.55
CA VAL A 91 -6.17 -12.29 -7.01
C VAL A 91 -7.53 -11.81 -7.51
N ALA A 92 -8.14 -10.84 -6.81
CA ALA A 92 -9.39 -10.23 -7.27
C ALA A 92 -9.20 -9.47 -8.60
N ALA A 93 -8.11 -8.71 -8.76
CA ALA A 93 -7.80 -8.02 -10.01
C ALA A 93 -7.52 -8.99 -11.18
N ALA A 94 -6.76 -10.06 -10.92
CA ALA A 94 -6.47 -11.12 -11.89
C ALA A 94 -7.73 -11.91 -12.30
N SER A 95 -8.76 -11.92 -11.46
CA SER A 95 -10.08 -12.50 -11.81
C SER A 95 -10.89 -11.63 -12.76
N VAL A 96 -10.49 -10.37 -13.00
CA VAL A 96 -11.21 -9.42 -13.87
C VAL A 96 -10.50 -9.24 -15.21
N THR A 97 -9.18 -9.38 -15.25
CA THR A 97 -8.39 -9.08 -16.45
C THR A 97 -7.09 -9.86 -16.52
N ASP A 98 -6.73 -10.35 -17.71
CA ASP A 98 -5.52 -11.14 -17.93
C ASP A 98 -4.23 -10.31 -17.89
N ASP A 99 -4.31 -9.00 -18.16
CA ASP A 99 -3.19 -8.05 -18.14
C ASP A 99 -2.96 -7.38 -16.75
N TRP A 100 -3.48 -7.99 -15.68
CA TRP A 100 -3.47 -7.43 -14.33
C TRP A 100 -2.04 -7.10 -13.84
N ALA A 101 -1.05 -7.91 -14.21
CA ALA A 101 0.34 -7.75 -13.77
C ALA A 101 0.97 -6.48 -14.36
N ASP A 102 0.79 -6.26 -15.66
CA ASP A 102 1.29 -5.06 -16.35
C ASP A 102 0.57 -3.80 -15.85
N ARG A 103 -0.75 -3.91 -15.64
CA ARG A 103 -1.55 -2.82 -15.05
C ARG A 103 -1.09 -2.49 -13.64
N PHE A 104 -0.81 -3.50 -12.80
CA PHE A 104 -0.31 -3.29 -11.44
C PHE A 104 1.04 -2.58 -11.47
N ALA A 105 1.99 -3.07 -12.28
CA ALA A 105 3.30 -2.45 -12.41
C ALA A 105 3.20 -0.98 -12.83
N ALA A 106 2.43 -0.69 -13.89
CA ALA A 106 2.19 0.67 -14.35
C ALA A 106 1.50 1.54 -13.28
N HIS A 107 0.51 0.98 -12.56
CA HIS A 107 -0.21 1.68 -11.51
C HIS A 107 0.71 2.07 -10.35
N VAL A 108 1.54 1.14 -9.87
CA VAL A 108 2.51 1.38 -8.79
C VAL A 108 3.49 2.46 -9.21
N THR A 109 4.14 2.33 -10.37
CA THR A 109 5.09 3.33 -10.88
C THR A 109 4.47 4.72 -10.96
N ALA A 110 3.25 4.83 -11.50
CA ALA A 110 2.58 6.11 -11.63
C ALA A 110 2.18 6.72 -10.27
N ARG A 111 1.71 5.91 -9.32
CA ARG A 111 1.30 6.38 -7.99
C ARG A 111 2.50 6.79 -7.13
N THR A 112 3.56 5.98 -7.10
CA THR A 112 4.76 6.28 -6.31
C THR A 112 5.48 7.51 -6.84
N SER A 113 5.63 7.66 -8.16
CA SER A 113 6.22 8.85 -8.77
C SER A 113 5.46 10.13 -8.39
N ARG A 114 4.12 10.08 -8.41
CA ARG A 114 3.27 11.20 -7.99
C ARG A 114 3.39 11.50 -6.50
N LEU A 115 3.45 10.46 -5.65
CA LEU A 115 3.60 10.62 -4.21
C LEU A 115 4.94 11.29 -3.88
N ILE A 116 6.04 10.82 -4.47
CA ILE A 116 7.37 11.38 -4.29
C ILE A 116 7.38 12.85 -4.73
N ALA A 117 6.89 13.15 -5.93
CA ALA A 117 6.83 14.52 -6.43
C ALA A 117 5.98 15.45 -5.55
N ALA A 118 4.90 14.95 -4.94
CA ALA A 118 4.06 15.72 -4.03
C ALA A 118 4.76 16.03 -2.69
N VAL A 119 5.56 15.09 -2.17
CA VAL A 119 6.38 15.30 -0.97
C VAL A 119 7.51 16.28 -1.26
N ASP A 120 8.21 16.12 -2.38
CA ASP A 120 9.35 16.96 -2.77
C ASP A 120 8.93 18.38 -3.18
N GLY A 121 7.77 18.52 -3.84
CA GLY A 121 7.18 19.81 -4.20
C GLY A 121 6.42 20.49 -3.05
N GLY A 122 6.31 19.83 -1.89
CA GLY A 122 5.48 20.20 -0.75
C GLY A 122 6.08 21.21 0.25
N ALA A 123 7.18 21.90 -0.08
CA ALA A 123 7.71 22.98 0.77
C ALA A 123 7.79 24.35 0.07
N PRO A 124 6.66 25.04 -0.15
CA PRO A 124 6.63 26.50 -0.17
C PRO A 124 6.24 27.00 1.23
N GLY A 125 7.21 27.34 2.09
CA GLY A 125 6.87 27.79 3.45
C GLY A 125 7.93 28.40 4.38
N ASP A 126 9.24 28.37 4.09
CA ASP A 126 10.25 28.96 5.03
C ASP A 126 11.27 29.91 4.37
N ALA A 127 11.21 30.15 3.06
CA ALA A 127 12.20 30.96 2.35
C ALA A 127 11.77 32.41 2.04
N ALA A 128 10.70 32.92 2.62
CA ALA A 128 10.16 34.24 2.27
C ALA A 128 9.68 35.10 3.44
N LEU A 129 10.43 35.15 4.55
CA LEU A 129 10.36 36.26 5.53
C LEU A 129 11.75 36.55 6.11
N GLY A 130 12.71 36.82 5.24
CA GLY A 130 14.07 37.19 5.62
C GLY A 130 14.69 38.14 4.60
N GLY A 131 14.26 39.40 4.60
CA GLY A 131 14.97 40.44 3.85
C GLY A 131 14.11 41.59 3.34
N ALA A 132 13.78 42.53 4.23
CA ALA A 132 13.79 43.97 3.93
C ALA A 132 13.49 44.78 5.20
N ALA A 133 14.50 44.91 6.05
CA ALA A 133 14.60 46.06 6.96
C ALA A 133 16.05 46.54 6.95
N SER A 134 16.30 47.67 6.27
CA SER A 134 17.06 48.81 6.81
C SER A 134 17.52 49.79 5.71
N GLY A 135 17.43 51.07 6.04
CA GLY A 135 17.73 52.24 5.22
C GLY A 135 16.63 53.30 5.40
N ALA A 136 16.46 53.89 6.59
CA ALA A 136 17.07 55.18 6.99
C ALA A 136 16.84 56.27 5.91
N GLY A 137 16.14 57.38 6.10
CA GLY A 137 15.96 58.27 7.26
C GLY A 137 16.24 59.71 6.78
N ALA A 138 15.55 60.71 7.37
CA ALA A 138 15.67 62.18 7.18
C ALA A 138 14.89 62.79 5.99
N ALA A 139 14.23 63.95 6.07
CA ALA A 139 13.96 64.91 7.14
C ALA A 139 12.79 65.82 6.72
N ALA A 140 12.26 66.55 7.71
CA ALA A 140 11.18 67.54 7.61
C ALA A 140 11.49 68.74 6.69
N ASP A 141 10.48 69.23 5.97
CA ASP A 141 9.78 70.53 6.20
C ASP A 141 8.49 70.58 5.36
#